data_AF-A0A2D7W1Z7-F1
#
_entry.id   AF-A0A2D7W1Z7-F1
#
_cell.length_a   1.000
_cell.length_b   1.000
_cell.length_c   1.000
_cell.angle_alpha   90.00
_cell.angle_beta   90.00
_cell.angle_gamma   90.00
#
_symmetry.space_group_name_H-M   'P 1'
#
loop_
_entity.id
_entity.type
_entity.pdbx_description
1 polymer ?
#
loop_
_entity_poly.entity_id
_entity_poly.type
_entity_poly.pdbx_seq_one_letter_code
_entity_poly.pdbx_strand_id
1 'polypeptide(L)'
;MSRMRRVVQAMSLTMIIALLCACGSGEKTTSDQSEDQASSQASPDEVTATQESDPTQPEEKTVVDEPKEPQQSPSVTLLNASSVEDDVLLSWVDLAEQQMDTRVSNVLMLVYDVGEPIEPPQEIPETEASVHERILDDGQIDSLMADFEAWLEADECMSTDAGYRAEESMIYRRYLEEGGDASHMRALCPQTRVVGIGLTDSLRNEEPASVTELLVLHELYHAFQQDLEEEGECRAAGDAEDSTTRWMVEGGAHYFSTMLVNDLDQEEARQVIYEQARQSLNESEGLREEAPDRKGAAALLLMIDKGMTTHESVMDGSLFHECAREFQFGNSNPEISLVEQEWSHF
;
A
#
# COMPACT_ATOMS: atom_id res chain seq x y z
N MET A 1 2.91 -37.25 11.15
CA MET A 1 3.55 -37.39 9.83
C MET A 1 4.49 -36.21 9.65
N SER A 2 5.69 -36.48 9.13
CA SER A 2 6.90 -35.66 9.29
C SER A 2 6.78 -34.28 8.64
N ARG A 3 6.92 -33.18 9.41
CA ARG A 3 7.23 -31.85 8.87
C ARG A 3 8.65 -31.91 8.30
N MET A 4 8.78 -31.83 6.98
CA MET A 4 10.07 -31.55 6.35
C MET A 4 10.48 -30.13 6.74
N ARG A 5 11.57 -30.00 7.51
CA ARG A 5 12.30 -28.74 7.65
C ARG A 5 12.88 -28.41 6.28
N ARG A 6 12.41 -27.32 5.66
CA ARG A 6 13.15 -26.69 4.56
C ARG A 6 14.44 -26.16 5.20
N VAL A 7 15.58 -26.58 4.65
CA VAL A 7 16.88 -26.03 5.00
C VAL A 7 17.11 -24.95 3.95
N VAL A 8 16.83 -23.70 4.30
CA VAL A 8 17.26 -22.56 3.49
C VAL A 8 18.73 -22.37 3.82
N GLN A 9 19.58 -22.56 2.82
CA GLN A 9 21.00 -22.27 2.92
C GLN A 9 21.14 -20.77 2.75
N ALA A 10 21.46 -20.07 3.84
CA ALA A 10 21.80 -18.65 3.81
C ALA A 10 22.97 -18.43 2.84
N MET A 11 22.65 -18.03 1.60
CA MET A 11 23.58 -17.39 0.71
C MET A 11 23.33 -15.90 0.82
N SER A 12 24.32 -15.19 1.39
CA SER A 12 24.46 -13.74 1.28
C SER A 12 24.46 -13.41 -0.22
N LEU A 13 23.30 -12.96 -0.70
CA LEU A 13 23.11 -12.48 -2.07
C LEU A 13 23.09 -10.95 -1.99
N THR A 14 24.06 -10.35 -2.67
CA THR A 14 24.10 -8.92 -2.96
C THR A 14 22.94 -8.61 -3.91
N MET A 15 21.75 -8.33 -3.38
CA MET A 15 20.57 -7.97 -4.16
C MET A 15 20.45 -6.46 -4.30
N ILE A 16 20.80 -5.95 -5.48
CA ILE A 16 20.41 -4.61 -5.91
C ILE A 16 19.04 -4.75 -6.57
N ILE A 17 17.97 -4.72 -5.78
CA ILE A 17 16.64 -4.47 -6.34
C ILE A 17 16.43 -2.95 -6.31
N ALA A 18 16.41 -2.28 -7.45
CA ALA A 18 15.86 -0.94 -7.54
C ALA A 18 14.34 -1.09 -7.64
N LEU A 19 13.68 -1.30 -6.50
CA LEU A 19 12.22 -1.21 -6.40
C LEU A 19 11.87 0.27 -6.36
N LEU A 20 11.55 0.83 -7.51
CA LEU A 20 10.89 2.13 -7.61
C LEU A 20 9.39 1.88 -7.41
N CYS A 21 8.96 1.74 -6.15
CA CYS A 21 7.54 1.85 -5.80
C CYS A 21 7.22 3.33 -5.63
N ALA A 22 6.33 3.87 -6.47
CA ALA A 22 5.60 5.10 -6.14
C ALA A 22 4.13 4.84 -5.90
N CYS A 23 3.73 5.16 -4.67
CA CYS A 23 2.38 5.55 -4.36
C CYS A 23 2.12 6.95 -4.97
N GLY A 24 1.51 7.01 -6.16
CA GLY A 24 1.19 8.26 -6.84
C GLY A 24 -0.06 8.95 -6.29
N SER A 25 0.11 10.08 -5.60
CA SER A 25 -0.95 11.07 -5.35
C SER A 25 -1.08 12.00 -6.57
N GLY A 26 -2.21 11.95 -7.27
CA GLY A 26 -2.42 12.69 -8.53
C GLY A 26 -2.36 14.22 -8.38
N GLU A 27 -1.54 14.88 -9.20
CA GLU A 27 -1.55 16.33 -9.37
C GLU A 27 -2.86 16.80 -10.04
N LYS A 28 -3.55 17.75 -9.41
CA LYS A 28 -4.69 18.44 -10.02
C LYS A 28 -4.29 19.84 -10.49
N THR A 29 -4.46 20.04 -11.78
CA THR A 29 -4.28 21.26 -12.56
C THR A 29 -5.06 22.44 -11.97
N THR A 30 -4.36 23.55 -11.75
CA THR A 30 -4.92 24.83 -11.33
C THR A 30 -5.77 25.48 -12.43
N SER A 31 -6.96 25.96 -12.07
CA SER A 31 -7.61 27.07 -12.78
C SER A 31 -8.22 28.07 -11.79
N ASP A 32 -7.63 29.26 -11.76
CA ASP A 32 -8.16 30.48 -11.14
C ASP A 32 -9.57 30.82 -11.65
N GLN A 33 -10.46 31.32 -10.78
CA GLN A 33 -10.79 32.75 -10.71
C GLN A 33 -11.93 33.10 -9.72
N SER A 34 -11.60 34.09 -8.87
CA SER A 34 -12.39 35.24 -8.39
C SER A 34 -13.60 35.09 -7.46
N GLU A 35 -13.37 35.55 -6.22
CA GLU A 35 -14.06 36.64 -5.48
C GLU A 35 -15.59 36.67 -5.42
N ASP A 36 -16.15 36.63 -4.19
CA ASP A 36 -16.73 37.85 -3.61
C ASP A 36 -16.93 37.79 -2.08
N GLN A 37 -16.64 38.93 -1.45
CA GLN A 37 -16.76 39.21 -0.02
C GLN A 37 -18.21 39.45 0.42
N ALA A 38 -18.56 39.06 1.64
CA ALA A 38 -19.37 39.91 2.53
C ALA A 38 -19.26 39.48 4.00
N SER A 39 -18.50 40.28 4.75
CA SER A 39 -18.50 40.35 6.21
C SER A 39 -19.84 40.88 6.74
N SER A 40 -20.27 40.42 7.91
CA SER A 40 -20.86 41.30 8.95
C SER A 40 -20.96 40.58 10.30
N GLN A 41 -20.13 41.03 11.24
CA GLN A 41 -20.32 40.88 12.68
C GLN A 41 -21.43 41.83 13.18
N ALA A 42 -22.22 41.41 14.17
CA ALA A 42 -22.61 42.23 15.32
C ALA A 42 -23.45 41.43 16.35
N SER A 43 -22.88 41.22 17.54
CA SER A 43 -23.59 41.17 18.84
C SER A 43 -23.73 42.63 19.37
N PRO A 44 -24.37 42.98 20.53
CA PRO A 44 -24.73 42.15 21.70
C PRO A 44 -26.01 42.56 22.50
N ASP A 45 -26.15 41.94 23.68
CA ASP A 45 -26.82 42.40 24.93
C ASP A 45 -28.21 41.83 25.36
N GLU A 46 -28.12 40.79 26.20
CA GLU A 46 -28.49 40.68 27.63
C GLU A 46 -29.91 40.94 28.22
N VAL A 47 -30.36 39.88 28.95
CA VAL A 47 -31.17 39.75 30.19
C VAL A 47 -32.66 40.11 30.23
N THR A 48 -33.51 39.14 30.61
CA THR A 48 -34.37 39.17 31.83
C THR A 48 -35.02 37.80 32.16
N ALA A 49 -34.52 37.19 33.23
CA ALA A 49 -35.19 36.54 34.38
C ALA A 49 -36.35 35.49 34.24
N THR A 50 -36.00 34.27 34.68
CA THR A 50 -36.74 33.29 35.54
C THR A 50 -38.16 32.83 35.19
N GLN A 51 -38.31 31.51 34.96
CA GLN A 51 -39.21 30.66 35.77
C GLN A 51 -38.63 29.25 35.89
N GLU A 52 -38.59 28.78 37.13
CA GLU A 52 -38.18 27.46 37.60
C GLU A 52 -39.38 26.51 37.52
N SER A 53 -39.24 25.38 36.82
CA SER A 53 -40.18 24.27 36.89
C SER A 53 -39.42 22.95 36.72
N ASP A 54 -39.70 22.02 37.63
CA ASP A 54 -39.06 20.72 37.86
C ASP A 54 -38.99 19.79 36.62
N PRO A 55 -38.10 18.78 36.63
CA PRO A 55 -37.64 18.08 35.44
C PRO A 55 -38.66 17.05 34.95
N THR A 56 -39.04 17.16 33.68
CA THR A 56 -39.68 16.07 32.95
C THR A 56 -38.61 15.25 32.25
N GLN A 57 -38.46 14.00 32.70
CA GLN A 57 -37.60 12.95 32.15
C GLN A 57 -37.84 12.79 30.63
N PRO A 58 -36.81 12.86 29.77
CA PRO A 58 -36.98 12.55 28.35
C PRO A 58 -37.17 11.05 28.17
N GLU A 59 -38.24 10.68 27.47
CA GLU A 59 -38.49 9.33 27.00
C GLU A 59 -37.32 8.81 26.16
N GLU A 60 -36.82 7.65 26.55
CA GLU A 60 -35.83 6.85 25.85
C GLU A 60 -36.41 6.45 24.48
N LYS A 61 -36.04 7.19 23.43
CA LYS A 61 -36.21 6.73 22.06
C LYS A 61 -35.23 5.58 21.85
N THR A 62 -35.73 4.36 21.98
CA THR A 62 -35.11 3.16 21.41
C THR A 62 -34.91 3.40 19.92
N VAL A 63 -33.68 3.72 19.54
CA VAL A 63 -33.20 3.60 18.16
C VAL A 63 -33.25 2.11 17.85
N VAL A 64 -34.20 1.72 17.02
CA VAL A 64 -34.24 0.38 16.45
C VAL A 64 -33.07 0.33 15.48
N ASP A 65 -32.01 -0.40 15.83
CA ASP A 65 -30.92 -0.72 14.91
C ASP A 65 -31.53 -1.37 13.67
N GLU A 66 -31.45 -0.65 12.56
CA GLU A 66 -31.73 -1.19 11.24
C GLU A 66 -30.70 -2.31 10.99
N PRO A 67 -31.11 -3.49 10.51
CA PRO A 67 -30.16 -4.57 10.28
C PRO A 67 -29.14 -4.10 9.25
N LYS A 68 -27.90 -3.85 9.68
CA LYS A 68 -26.75 -3.65 8.80
C LYS A 68 -26.72 -4.86 7.87
N GLU A 69 -26.95 -4.64 6.58
CA GLU A 69 -26.79 -5.71 5.59
C GLU A 69 -25.42 -6.37 5.81
N PRO A 70 -25.32 -7.71 5.70
CA PRO A 70 -24.06 -8.39 5.92
C PRO A 70 -23.04 -7.85 4.92
N GLN A 71 -22.14 -6.98 5.39
CA GLN A 71 -20.99 -6.53 4.60
C GLN A 71 -20.26 -7.79 4.16
N GLN A 72 -20.12 -7.96 2.84
CA GLN A 72 -19.33 -9.06 2.30
C GLN A 72 -17.94 -8.99 2.91
N SER A 73 -17.44 -10.14 3.35
CA SER A 73 -16.06 -10.22 3.82
C SER A 73 -15.14 -9.81 2.67
N PRO A 74 -14.13 -8.96 2.93
CA PRO A 74 -13.23 -8.52 1.88
C PRO A 74 -12.54 -9.73 1.25
N SER A 75 -12.26 -9.65 -0.05
CA SER A 75 -11.79 -10.78 -0.87
C SER A 75 -10.60 -10.41 -1.75
N VAL A 76 -9.84 -11.42 -2.17
CA VAL A 76 -8.82 -11.27 -3.23
C VAL A 76 -9.28 -12.06 -4.46
N THR A 77 -9.32 -11.38 -5.61
CA THR A 77 -9.56 -11.98 -6.92
C THR A 77 -8.24 -12.01 -7.68
N LEU A 78 -7.84 -13.18 -8.18
CA LEU A 78 -6.62 -13.35 -8.97
C LEU A 78 -6.96 -13.37 -10.46
N LEU A 79 -6.31 -12.50 -11.24
CA LEU A 79 -6.20 -12.58 -12.69
C LEU A 79 -4.75 -12.94 -13.02
N ASN A 80 -4.53 -14.21 -13.34
CA ASN A 80 -3.19 -14.72 -13.60
C ASN A 80 -2.96 -15.01 -15.08
N ALA A 81 -1.99 -14.33 -15.67
CA ALA A 81 -1.43 -14.59 -16.99
C ALA A 81 0.10 -14.73 -16.93
N SER A 82 0.63 -15.02 -15.74
CA SER A 82 2.04 -15.28 -15.51
C SER A 82 2.35 -16.78 -15.61
N SER A 83 3.63 -17.11 -15.56
CA SER A 83 4.12 -18.49 -15.47
C SER A 83 4.12 -19.06 -14.05
N VAL A 84 3.78 -18.26 -13.03
CA VAL A 84 3.61 -18.73 -11.66
C VAL A 84 2.23 -19.37 -11.53
N GLU A 85 2.16 -20.57 -10.97
CA GLU A 85 0.89 -21.30 -10.81
C GLU A 85 -0.06 -20.57 -9.84
N ASP A 86 -1.36 -20.64 -10.11
CA ASP A 86 -2.40 -20.00 -9.27
C ASP A 86 -2.31 -20.42 -7.80
N ASP A 87 -2.01 -21.69 -7.53
CA ASP A 87 -1.93 -22.21 -6.15
C ASP A 87 -0.75 -21.62 -5.38
N VAL A 88 0.34 -21.27 -6.06
CA VAL A 88 1.48 -20.57 -5.45
C VAL A 88 1.09 -19.14 -5.12
N LEU A 89 0.54 -18.37 -6.08
CA LEU A 89 0.12 -16.99 -5.84
C LEU A 89 -0.94 -16.89 -4.74
N LEU A 90 -1.95 -17.77 -4.78
CA LEU A 90 -2.99 -17.83 -3.74
C LEU A 90 -2.43 -18.26 -2.39
N SER A 91 -1.37 -19.09 -2.34
CA SER A 91 -0.72 -19.42 -1.07
C SER A 91 -0.01 -18.22 -0.42
N TRP A 92 0.51 -17.29 -1.23
CA TRP A 92 1.09 -16.04 -0.73
C TRP A 92 0.01 -15.06 -0.27
N VAL A 93 -1.11 -14.99 -0.98
CA VAL A 93 -2.31 -14.27 -0.52
C VAL A 93 -2.75 -14.80 0.84
N ASP A 94 -2.96 -16.11 0.97
CA ASP A 94 -3.37 -16.75 2.22
C ASP A 94 -2.36 -16.47 3.34
N LEU A 95 -1.06 -16.54 3.04
CA LEU A 95 0.01 -16.28 4.01
C LEU A 95 -0.05 -14.85 4.55
N ALA A 96 -0.24 -13.87 3.65
CA ALA A 96 -0.33 -12.46 4.01
C ALA A 96 -1.62 -12.14 4.76
N GLU A 97 -2.77 -12.63 4.29
CA GLU A 97 -4.08 -12.45 4.93
C GLU A 97 -4.10 -12.98 6.36
N GLN A 98 -3.47 -14.13 6.62
CA GLN A 98 -3.43 -14.74 7.95
C GLN A 98 -2.70 -13.90 9.01
N GLN A 99 -1.91 -12.91 8.61
CA GLN A 99 -1.25 -12.00 9.54
C GLN A 99 -2.15 -10.84 9.97
N MET A 100 -3.07 -10.40 9.11
CA MET A 100 -3.84 -9.17 9.31
C MET A 100 -4.81 -9.30 10.49
N ASP A 101 -4.88 -8.28 11.34
CA ASP A 101 -5.89 -8.20 12.41
C ASP A 101 -7.28 -8.04 11.80
N THR A 102 -7.42 -7.03 10.94
CA THR A 102 -8.62 -6.83 10.12
C THR A 102 -8.23 -6.37 8.72
N ARG A 103 -9.12 -6.60 7.76
CA ARG A 103 -9.04 -6.04 6.41
C ARG A 103 -10.39 -5.48 6.00
N VAL A 104 -10.38 -4.42 5.21
CA VAL A 104 -11.58 -3.79 4.64
C VAL A 104 -11.62 -3.81 3.10
N SER A 105 -10.47 -4.00 2.44
CA SER A 105 -10.33 -3.90 0.99
C SER A 105 -10.67 -5.20 0.25
N ASN A 106 -11.43 -5.08 -0.82
CA ASN A 106 -11.45 -6.01 -1.94
C ASN A 106 -10.23 -5.74 -2.83
N VAL A 107 -9.50 -6.80 -3.18
CA VAL A 107 -8.27 -6.69 -3.95
C VAL A 107 -8.42 -7.47 -5.25
N LEU A 108 -8.12 -6.82 -6.37
CA LEU A 108 -7.85 -7.49 -7.63
C LEU A 108 -6.33 -7.60 -7.81
N MET A 109 -5.80 -8.81 -7.88
CA MET A 109 -4.39 -9.07 -8.12
C MET A 109 -4.22 -9.51 -9.57
N LEU A 110 -3.59 -8.67 -10.38
CA LEU A 110 -3.25 -8.95 -11.77
C LEU A 110 -1.77 -9.27 -11.87
N VAL A 111 -1.44 -10.52 -12.24
CA VAL A 111 -0.06 -10.97 -12.42
C VAL A 111 0.15 -11.45 -13.85
N TYR A 112 1.21 -10.99 -14.51
CA TYR A 112 1.53 -11.35 -15.88
C TYR A 112 3.04 -11.36 -16.11
N ASP A 113 3.46 -12.02 -17.17
CA ASP A 113 4.88 -12.10 -17.55
C ASP A 113 5.24 -11.02 -18.60
N VAL A 114 6.39 -10.37 -18.40
CA VAL A 114 7.08 -9.57 -19.41
C VAL A 114 8.49 -10.11 -19.69
N GLY A 115 9.03 -9.89 -20.88
CA GLY A 115 10.31 -10.44 -21.32
C GLY A 115 11.52 -9.60 -20.90
N GLU A 116 12.54 -9.60 -21.75
CA GLU A 116 13.76 -8.82 -21.54
C GLU A 116 13.48 -7.31 -21.59
N PRO A 117 14.24 -6.48 -20.87
CA PRO A 117 14.09 -5.02 -20.94
C PRO A 117 14.41 -4.51 -22.36
N ILE A 118 13.65 -3.51 -22.82
CA ILE A 118 13.91 -2.87 -24.11
C ILE A 118 15.08 -1.89 -23.99
N GLU A 119 16.02 -1.97 -24.93
CA GLU A 119 17.20 -1.09 -24.99
C GLU A 119 17.08 -0.05 -26.13
N PRO A 120 17.30 1.25 -25.85
CA PRO A 120 17.62 1.84 -24.54
C PRO A 120 16.42 1.81 -23.57
N PRO A 121 16.67 1.90 -22.24
CA PRO A 121 15.61 1.91 -21.23
C PRO A 121 14.55 2.96 -21.55
N GLN A 122 13.30 2.55 -21.42
CA GLN A 122 12.11 3.34 -21.69
C GLN A 122 11.13 3.11 -20.54
N GLU A 123 10.36 4.14 -20.22
CA GLU A 123 9.27 4.09 -19.26
C GLU A 123 7.95 4.29 -19.99
N ILE A 124 6.91 3.61 -19.51
CA ILE A 124 5.55 3.82 -19.99
C ILE A 124 5.10 5.22 -19.55
N PRO A 125 4.67 6.11 -20.47
CA PRO A 125 4.30 7.47 -20.12
C PRO A 125 3.25 7.54 -19.01
N GLU A 126 3.43 8.49 -18.08
CA GLU A 126 2.54 8.74 -16.94
C GLU A 126 2.54 7.61 -15.89
N THR A 127 3.51 6.71 -15.97
CA THR A 127 3.72 5.61 -15.02
C THR A 127 5.21 5.51 -14.69
N GLU A 128 5.55 4.68 -13.71
CA GLU A 128 6.96 4.38 -13.37
C GLU A 128 7.41 3.01 -13.90
N ALA A 129 6.56 2.33 -14.68
CA ALA A 129 6.88 1.02 -15.23
C ALA A 129 7.89 1.14 -16.38
N SER A 130 8.94 0.35 -16.32
CA SER A 130 9.89 0.14 -17.41
C SER A 130 9.27 -0.71 -18.52
N VAL A 131 9.70 -0.45 -19.75
CA VAL A 131 9.22 -1.17 -20.94
C VAL A 131 10.06 -2.41 -21.19
N HIS A 132 9.41 -3.56 -21.24
CA HIS A 132 9.97 -4.86 -21.55
C HIS A 132 9.35 -5.45 -22.83
N GLU A 133 9.94 -6.55 -23.33
CA GLU A 133 9.32 -7.31 -24.40
C GLU A 133 7.94 -7.83 -23.97
N ARG A 134 6.91 -7.48 -24.74
CA ARG A 134 5.55 -7.98 -24.52
C ARG A 134 5.46 -9.48 -24.83
N ILE A 135 5.04 -10.27 -23.84
CA ILE A 135 4.83 -11.72 -23.99
C ILE A 135 3.39 -12.06 -24.39
N LEU A 136 2.41 -11.38 -23.81
CA LEU A 136 1.00 -11.62 -24.08
C LEU A 136 0.61 -11.20 -25.50
N ASP A 137 -0.23 -12.00 -26.16
CA ASP A 137 -0.86 -11.62 -27.42
C ASP A 137 -2.10 -10.75 -27.20
N ASP A 138 -2.55 -10.07 -28.26
CA ASP A 138 -3.68 -9.12 -28.19
C ASP A 138 -4.97 -9.80 -27.69
N GLY A 139 -5.17 -11.08 -28.00
CA GLY A 139 -6.36 -11.83 -27.56
C GLY A 139 -6.30 -12.17 -26.07
N GLN A 140 -5.12 -12.48 -25.54
CA GLN A 140 -4.92 -12.66 -24.10
C GLN A 140 -5.14 -11.34 -23.34
N ILE A 141 -4.60 -10.23 -23.87
CA ILE A 141 -4.79 -8.90 -23.28
C ILE A 141 -6.27 -8.53 -23.26
N ASP A 142 -6.98 -8.69 -24.38
CA ASP A 142 -8.41 -8.38 -24.44
C ASP A 142 -9.25 -9.23 -23.49
N SER A 143 -8.89 -10.51 -23.31
CA SER A 143 -9.55 -11.38 -22.32
C SER A 143 -9.30 -10.92 -20.89
N LEU A 144 -8.05 -10.62 -20.53
CA LEU A 144 -7.69 -10.14 -19.19
C LEU A 144 -8.37 -8.81 -18.88
N MET A 145 -8.36 -7.88 -19.83
CA MET A 145 -9.00 -6.58 -19.65
C MET A 145 -10.52 -6.69 -19.54
N ALA A 146 -11.14 -7.64 -20.25
CA ALA A 146 -12.58 -7.89 -20.07
C ALA A 146 -12.91 -8.39 -18.66
N ASP A 147 -12.10 -9.29 -18.10
CA ASP A 147 -12.29 -9.78 -16.73
C ASP A 147 -11.98 -8.69 -15.69
N PHE A 148 -10.94 -7.89 -15.91
CA PHE A 148 -10.56 -6.74 -15.09
C PHE A 148 -11.68 -5.67 -15.05
N GLU A 149 -12.19 -5.27 -16.21
CA GLU A 149 -13.28 -4.31 -16.34
C GLU A 149 -14.57 -4.84 -15.70
N ALA A 150 -14.90 -6.12 -15.90
CA ALA A 150 -16.06 -6.75 -15.29
C ALA A 150 -15.96 -6.78 -13.75
N TRP A 151 -14.76 -6.98 -13.20
CA TRP A 151 -14.53 -6.91 -11.77
C TRP A 151 -14.78 -5.51 -11.21
N LEU A 152 -14.22 -4.48 -11.85
CA LEU A 152 -14.45 -3.08 -11.45
C LEU A 152 -15.90 -2.64 -11.62
N GLU A 153 -16.63 -3.16 -12.62
CA GLU A 153 -18.05 -2.88 -12.81
C GLU A 153 -18.93 -3.50 -11.71
N ALA A 154 -18.52 -4.65 -11.18
CA ALA A 154 -19.23 -5.34 -10.10
C ALA A 154 -18.91 -4.76 -8.70
N ASP A 155 -17.79 -4.06 -8.56
CA ASP A 155 -17.38 -3.45 -7.30
C ASP A 155 -18.27 -2.25 -6.92
N GLU A 156 -18.74 -2.22 -5.67
CA GLU A 156 -19.70 -1.21 -5.21
C GLU A 156 -19.16 0.21 -5.38
N CYS A 157 -17.88 0.40 -5.07
CA CYS A 157 -17.24 1.69 -5.13
C CYS A 157 -16.99 2.14 -6.59
N MET A 158 -16.40 1.25 -7.39
CA MET A 158 -16.00 1.55 -8.76
C MET A 158 -17.15 1.51 -9.78
N SER A 159 -18.30 0.93 -9.42
CA SER A 159 -19.49 0.89 -10.29
C SER A 159 -20.09 2.27 -10.56
N THR A 160 -19.90 3.23 -9.63
CA THR A 160 -20.59 4.52 -9.62
C THR A 160 -20.00 5.57 -10.57
N ASP A 161 -18.68 5.55 -10.78
CA ASP A 161 -17.97 6.48 -11.67
C ASP A 161 -17.38 5.74 -12.88
N ALA A 162 -18.14 5.71 -13.97
CA ALA A 162 -17.70 5.07 -15.20
C ALA A 162 -16.50 5.76 -15.88
N GLY A 163 -16.29 7.06 -15.62
CA GLY A 163 -15.16 7.81 -16.16
C GLY A 163 -13.88 7.41 -15.47
N TYR A 164 -13.87 7.46 -14.14
CA TYR A 164 -12.72 7.05 -13.33
C TYR A 164 -12.39 5.56 -13.54
N ARG A 165 -13.40 4.69 -13.59
CA ARG A 165 -13.19 3.27 -13.93
C ARG A 165 -12.51 3.07 -15.29
N ALA A 166 -12.92 3.83 -16.32
CA ALA A 166 -12.30 3.73 -17.63
C ALA A 166 -10.85 4.24 -17.63
N GLU A 167 -10.55 5.30 -16.86
CA GLU A 167 -9.19 5.81 -16.67
C GLU A 167 -8.28 4.75 -16.02
N GLU A 168 -8.73 4.12 -14.95
CA GLU A 168 -7.98 3.06 -14.27
C GLU A 168 -7.79 1.83 -15.19
N SER A 169 -8.82 1.37 -15.91
CA SER A 169 -8.67 0.28 -16.88
C SER A 169 -7.66 0.60 -18.00
N MET A 170 -7.58 1.86 -18.45
CA MET A 170 -6.60 2.25 -19.48
C MET A 170 -5.16 2.16 -18.98
N ILE A 171 -4.89 2.43 -17.70
CA ILE A 171 -3.55 2.29 -17.11
C ILE A 171 -3.10 0.82 -17.20
N TYR A 172 -3.94 -0.11 -16.73
CA TYR A 172 -3.59 -1.53 -16.77
C TYR A 172 -3.53 -2.11 -18.19
N ARG A 173 -4.40 -1.67 -19.09
CA ARG A 173 -4.29 -2.02 -20.51
C ARG A 173 -2.96 -1.55 -21.10
N ARG A 174 -2.52 -0.33 -20.77
CA ARG A 174 -1.23 0.22 -21.24
C ARG A 174 -0.06 -0.65 -20.76
N TYR A 175 -0.05 -1.08 -19.49
CA TYR A 175 0.97 -2.02 -19.01
C TYR A 175 1.02 -3.31 -19.82
N LEU A 176 -0.13 -3.93 -20.08
CA LEU A 176 -0.19 -5.17 -20.83
C LEU A 176 0.19 -5.00 -22.32
N GLU A 177 -0.23 -3.90 -22.95
CA GLU A 177 0.03 -3.62 -24.37
C GLU A 177 1.47 -3.19 -24.65
N GLU A 178 2.10 -2.48 -23.72
CA GLU A 178 3.48 -1.98 -23.86
C GLU A 178 4.51 -2.92 -23.22
N GLY A 179 4.10 -3.92 -22.44
CA GLY A 179 5.01 -4.82 -21.73
C GLY A 179 5.65 -4.16 -20.50
N GLY A 180 4.85 -3.45 -19.71
CA GLY A 180 5.30 -2.78 -18.49
C GLY A 180 5.58 -3.75 -17.35
N ASP A 181 6.64 -3.55 -16.58
CA ASP A 181 6.93 -4.29 -15.36
C ASP A 181 6.24 -3.68 -14.12
N ALA A 182 4.91 -3.52 -14.19
CA ALA A 182 4.15 -2.95 -13.08
C ALA A 182 4.50 -3.63 -11.76
N SER A 183 4.80 -2.86 -10.72
CA SER A 183 5.15 -3.37 -9.39
C SER A 183 4.58 -2.40 -8.36
N HIS A 184 3.25 -2.34 -8.30
CA HIS A 184 2.56 -1.41 -7.42
C HIS A 184 1.17 -1.91 -7.04
N MET A 185 0.69 -1.32 -5.95
CA MET A 185 -0.70 -1.31 -5.55
C MET A 185 -1.31 0.07 -5.82
N ARG A 186 -2.47 0.09 -6.47
CA ARG A 186 -3.32 1.28 -6.59
C ARG A 186 -4.51 1.17 -5.67
N ALA A 187 -4.68 2.19 -4.83
CA ALA A 187 -5.85 2.34 -4.02
C ALA A 187 -6.88 3.19 -4.78
N LEU A 188 -7.98 2.57 -5.19
CA LEU A 188 -8.98 3.24 -6.04
C LEU A 188 -10.02 3.99 -5.21
N CYS A 189 -10.32 3.43 -4.04
CA CYS A 189 -11.10 4.05 -2.97
C CYS A 189 -10.95 3.20 -1.69
N PRO A 190 -11.48 3.59 -0.52
CA PRO A 190 -11.20 2.94 0.76
C PRO A 190 -11.41 1.42 0.81
N GLN A 191 -12.33 0.86 0.03
CA GLN A 191 -12.63 -0.58 0.01
C GLN A 191 -12.12 -1.31 -1.24
N THR A 192 -11.47 -0.65 -2.19
CA THR A 192 -11.12 -1.26 -3.48
C THR A 192 -9.67 -0.98 -3.84
N ARG A 193 -8.91 -2.05 -4.08
CA ARG A 193 -7.48 -2.04 -4.37
C ARG A 193 -7.19 -2.88 -5.61
N VAL A 194 -6.18 -2.48 -6.38
CA VAL A 194 -5.65 -3.28 -7.47
C VAL A 194 -4.14 -3.43 -7.31
N VAL A 195 -3.66 -4.66 -7.27
CA VAL A 195 -2.24 -5.01 -7.26
C VAL A 195 -1.85 -5.43 -8.66
N GLY A 196 -0.91 -4.73 -9.29
CA GLY A 196 -0.39 -5.03 -10.62
C GLY A 196 1.05 -5.50 -10.54
N ILE A 197 1.33 -6.71 -11.05
CA ILE A 197 2.66 -7.33 -11.03
C ILE A 197 3.03 -7.86 -12.41
N GLY A 198 3.94 -7.15 -13.09
CA GLY A 198 4.64 -7.61 -14.29
C GLY A 198 5.92 -8.32 -13.88
N LEU A 199 5.93 -9.65 -13.92
CA LEU A 199 7.13 -10.44 -13.64
C LEU A 199 8.12 -10.27 -14.79
N THR A 200 9.32 -9.78 -14.50
CA THR A 200 10.39 -9.65 -15.50
C THR A 200 11.07 -11.00 -15.77
N ASP A 201 11.81 -11.10 -16.87
CA ASP A 201 12.55 -12.35 -17.16
C ASP A 201 13.54 -12.72 -16.06
N SER A 202 14.25 -11.73 -15.52
CA SER A 202 15.19 -11.92 -14.42
C SER A 202 14.50 -12.49 -13.17
N LEU A 203 13.34 -11.96 -12.77
CA LEU A 203 12.57 -12.47 -11.63
C LEU A 203 12.13 -13.93 -11.80
N ARG A 204 11.87 -14.37 -13.03
CA ARG A 204 11.41 -15.74 -13.30
C ARG A 204 12.56 -16.74 -13.45
N ASN A 205 13.65 -16.31 -14.06
CA ASN A 205 14.66 -17.23 -14.60
C ASN A 205 16.05 -17.09 -13.97
N GLU A 206 16.34 -15.97 -13.30
CA GLU A 206 17.67 -15.68 -12.76
C GLU A 206 17.67 -15.58 -11.24
N GLU A 207 16.70 -14.85 -10.69
CA GLU A 207 16.59 -14.60 -9.26
C GLU A 207 16.00 -15.81 -8.50
N PRO A 208 16.34 -15.98 -7.20
CA PRO A 208 15.66 -16.95 -6.36
C PRO A 208 14.16 -16.67 -6.29
N ALA A 209 13.34 -17.72 -6.23
CA ALA A 209 11.88 -17.59 -6.14
C ALA A 209 11.40 -16.76 -4.93
N SER A 210 12.20 -16.67 -3.86
CA SER A 210 11.91 -15.82 -2.70
C SER A 210 11.90 -14.32 -3.02
N VAL A 211 12.53 -13.89 -4.12
CA VAL A 211 12.48 -12.49 -4.58
C VAL A 211 11.10 -12.17 -5.14
N THR A 212 10.57 -13.05 -5.98
CA THR A 212 9.20 -12.94 -6.49
C THR A 212 8.19 -12.99 -5.36
N GLU A 213 8.37 -13.90 -4.40
CA GLU A 213 7.53 -13.98 -3.20
C GLU A 213 7.58 -12.68 -2.39
N LEU A 214 8.78 -12.11 -2.16
CA LEU A 214 8.94 -10.84 -1.46
C LEU A 214 8.19 -9.70 -2.17
N LEU A 215 8.35 -9.57 -3.49
CA LEU A 215 7.66 -8.57 -4.31
C LEU A 215 6.14 -8.70 -4.18
N VAL A 216 5.61 -9.91 -4.36
CA VAL A 216 4.15 -10.13 -4.29
C VAL A 216 3.62 -9.82 -2.90
N LEU A 217 4.32 -10.25 -1.84
CA LEU A 217 3.91 -9.98 -0.46
C LEU A 217 4.01 -8.49 -0.10
N HIS A 218 4.99 -7.76 -0.66
CA HIS A 218 5.13 -6.31 -0.51
C HIS A 218 3.91 -5.58 -1.08
N GLU A 219 3.54 -5.86 -2.33
CA GLU A 219 2.39 -5.21 -2.96
C GLU A 219 1.05 -5.61 -2.35
N LEU A 220 0.93 -6.88 -1.89
CA LEU A 220 -0.25 -7.31 -1.15
C LEU A 220 -0.37 -6.57 0.18
N TYR A 221 0.73 -6.32 0.88
CA TYR A 221 0.68 -5.58 2.14
C TYR A 221 0.19 -4.15 1.93
N HIS A 222 0.63 -3.47 0.87
CA HIS A 222 0.06 -2.19 0.49
C HIS A 222 -1.46 -2.24 0.31
N ALA A 223 -1.97 -3.30 -0.31
CA ALA A 223 -3.42 -3.47 -0.50
C ALA A 223 -4.17 -3.68 0.83
N PHE A 224 -3.48 -4.08 1.90
CA PHE A 224 -4.06 -4.32 3.22
C PHE A 224 -3.95 -3.12 4.17
N GLN A 225 -3.11 -2.13 3.86
CA GLN A 225 -3.04 -0.86 4.59
C GLN A 225 -4.37 -0.10 4.46
N GLN A 226 -5.01 0.19 5.61
CA GLN A 226 -6.40 0.67 5.64
C GLN A 226 -6.50 2.19 5.45
N ASP A 227 -5.57 2.95 6.00
CA ASP A 227 -5.63 4.42 6.03
C ASP A 227 -5.16 5.14 4.75
N LEU A 228 -4.75 4.40 3.70
CA LEU A 228 -4.18 5.00 2.49
C LEU A 228 -5.15 5.94 1.74
N GLU A 229 -6.45 5.63 1.76
CA GLU A 229 -7.52 6.40 1.09
C GLU A 229 -8.39 7.14 2.11
N GLU A 230 -7.92 7.33 3.34
CA GLU A 230 -8.68 8.07 4.34
C GLU A 230 -8.61 9.58 4.08
N GLU A 231 -9.75 10.14 3.65
CA GLU A 231 -9.90 11.54 3.30
C GLU A 231 -9.79 12.50 4.50
N GLY A 232 -9.68 13.81 4.21
CA GLY A 232 -9.71 14.86 5.23
C GLY A 232 -8.34 15.13 5.85
N GLU A 233 -8.25 15.18 7.17
CA GLU A 233 -7.01 15.53 7.88
C GLU A 233 -5.90 14.50 7.67
N CYS A 234 -6.27 13.23 7.48
CA CYS A 234 -5.32 12.14 7.24
C CYS A 234 -4.62 12.30 5.89
N ARG A 235 -5.41 12.37 4.80
CA ARG A 235 -4.90 12.70 3.46
C ARG A 235 -4.09 14.00 3.43
N ALA A 236 -4.58 15.05 4.08
CA ALA A 236 -3.87 16.34 4.12
C ALA A 236 -2.51 16.26 4.83
N ALA A 237 -2.39 15.42 5.87
CA ALA A 237 -1.10 15.16 6.53
C ALA A 237 -0.20 14.29 5.64
N GLY A 238 -0.77 13.26 5.00
CA GLY A 238 -0.04 12.36 4.13
C GLY A 238 0.56 13.04 2.90
N ASP A 239 -0.18 13.97 2.30
CA ASP A 239 0.22 14.75 1.11
C ASP A 239 1.18 15.92 1.43
N ALA A 240 1.52 16.15 2.71
CA ALA A 240 2.45 17.20 3.09
C ALA A 240 3.87 16.92 2.54
N GLU A 241 4.57 17.95 2.06
CA GLU A 241 5.94 17.80 1.49
C GLU A 241 6.92 17.15 2.47
N ASP A 242 6.75 17.40 3.76
CA ASP A 242 7.59 16.83 4.80
C ASP A 242 7.02 15.54 5.39
N SER A 243 5.97 14.96 4.83
CA SER A 243 5.27 13.78 5.35
C SER A 243 6.18 12.57 5.58
N THR A 244 5.83 11.78 6.59
CA THR A 244 6.48 10.49 6.88
C THR A 244 5.88 9.34 6.07
N THR A 245 4.79 9.61 5.34
CA THR A 245 4.02 8.62 4.57
C THR A 245 4.90 7.69 3.79
N ARG A 246 5.76 8.24 2.92
CA ARG A 246 6.48 7.46 1.91
C ARG A 246 7.33 6.37 2.55
N TRP A 247 8.20 6.71 3.50
CA TRP A 247 9.08 5.72 4.10
C TRP A 247 8.34 4.78 5.07
N MET A 248 7.25 5.21 5.71
CA MET A 248 6.46 4.32 6.58
C MET A 248 5.65 3.29 5.80
N VAL A 249 4.99 3.73 4.74
CA VAL A 249 4.15 2.89 3.87
C VAL A 249 5.01 1.83 3.18
N GLU A 250 6.06 2.27 2.49
CA GLU A 250 7.01 1.38 1.80
C GLU A 250 7.81 0.53 2.80
N GLY A 251 8.22 1.13 3.91
CA GLY A 251 8.95 0.44 4.97
C GLY A 251 8.14 -0.64 5.66
N GLY A 252 6.85 -0.41 5.86
CA GLY A 252 5.93 -1.40 6.42
C GLY A 252 5.77 -2.61 5.51
N ALA A 253 5.57 -2.36 4.20
CA ALA A 253 5.48 -3.42 3.19
C ALA A 253 6.77 -4.24 3.10
N HIS A 254 7.93 -3.58 3.09
CA HIS A 254 9.22 -4.26 3.01
C HIS A 254 9.57 -5.03 4.29
N TYR A 255 9.23 -4.47 5.46
CA TYR A 255 9.35 -5.18 6.74
C TYR A 255 8.51 -6.45 6.75
N PHE A 256 7.23 -6.32 6.39
CA PHE A 256 6.26 -7.40 6.39
C PHE A 256 6.67 -8.55 5.45
N SER A 257 6.98 -8.21 4.21
CA SER A 257 7.39 -9.19 3.20
C SER A 257 8.69 -9.88 3.61
N THR A 258 9.68 -9.13 4.12
CA THR A 258 10.95 -9.69 4.60
C THR A 258 10.74 -10.65 5.77
N MET A 259 9.85 -10.33 6.72
CA MET A 259 9.52 -11.24 7.82
C MET A 259 8.91 -12.56 7.33
N LEU A 260 8.01 -12.50 6.36
CA LEU A 260 7.33 -13.69 5.82
C LEU A 260 8.26 -14.61 5.02
N VAL A 261 9.09 -14.06 4.14
CA VAL A 261 10.04 -14.88 3.33
C VAL A 261 11.14 -15.51 4.18
N ASN A 262 11.39 -14.99 5.38
CA ASN A 262 12.31 -15.56 6.37
C ASN A 262 11.58 -16.38 7.44
N ASP A 263 10.43 -16.99 7.11
CA ASP A 263 9.68 -17.92 7.98
C ASP A 263 9.31 -17.34 9.37
N LEU A 264 9.14 -16.00 9.46
CA LEU A 264 8.92 -15.26 10.70
C LEU A 264 10.07 -15.36 11.73
N ASP A 265 11.28 -15.75 11.30
CA ASP A 265 12.48 -15.64 12.14
C ASP A 265 12.90 -14.17 12.21
N GLN A 266 12.46 -13.50 13.28
CA GLN A 266 12.73 -12.08 13.49
C GLN A 266 14.23 -11.75 13.53
N GLU A 267 15.09 -12.64 14.01
CA GLU A 267 16.53 -12.33 14.05
C GLU A 267 17.11 -12.37 12.64
N GLU A 268 16.79 -13.41 11.86
CA GLU A 268 17.24 -13.51 10.46
C GLU A 268 16.71 -12.36 9.61
N ALA A 269 15.40 -12.09 9.68
CA ALA A 269 14.77 -10.99 8.95
C ALA A 269 15.36 -9.62 9.33
N ARG A 270 15.67 -9.38 10.62
CA ARG A 270 16.33 -8.15 11.06
C ARG A 270 17.70 -7.96 10.43
N GLN A 271 18.50 -9.02 10.36
CA GLN A 271 19.83 -8.94 9.72
C GLN A 271 19.68 -8.61 8.22
N VAL A 272 18.71 -9.22 7.54
CA VAL A 272 18.41 -8.94 6.12
C VAL A 272 17.99 -7.48 5.92
N ILE A 273 17.06 -6.96 6.73
CA ILE A 273 16.62 -5.57 6.65
C ILE A 273 17.79 -4.60 6.84
N TYR A 274 18.64 -4.82 7.85
CA TYR A 274 19.81 -3.95 8.06
C TYR A 274 20.86 -4.07 6.96
N GLU A 275 21.06 -5.25 6.37
CA GLU A 275 21.96 -5.42 5.23
C GLU A 275 21.46 -4.62 4.01
N GLN A 276 20.17 -4.71 3.70
CA GLN A 276 19.56 -3.96 2.60
C GLN A 276 19.57 -2.45 2.85
N ALA A 277 19.26 -2.01 4.07
CA ALA A 277 19.33 -0.60 4.46
C ALA A 277 20.77 -0.04 4.38
N ARG A 278 21.79 -0.83 4.74
CA ARG A 278 23.21 -0.48 4.55
C ARG A 278 23.56 -0.27 3.08
N GLN A 279 23.00 -1.08 2.19
CA GLN A 279 23.24 -0.95 0.75
C GLN A 279 22.61 0.35 0.24
N SER A 280 21.34 0.61 0.57
CA SER A 280 20.63 1.84 0.20
C SER A 280 21.25 3.12 0.76
N LEU A 281 21.88 3.05 1.94
CA LEU A 281 22.63 4.18 2.51
C LEU A 281 23.82 4.62 1.62
N ASN A 282 24.41 3.70 0.84
CA ASN A 282 25.48 4.05 -0.08
C ASN A 282 24.97 4.80 -1.34
N GLU A 283 23.67 4.73 -1.62
CA GLU A 283 23.02 5.40 -2.75
C GLU A 283 22.57 6.80 -2.35
N SER A 284 22.00 6.95 -1.14
CA SER A 284 21.58 8.23 -0.57
C SER A 284 21.49 8.18 0.95
N GLU A 285 21.81 9.29 1.64
CA GLU A 285 21.98 9.32 3.09
C GLU A 285 20.66 9.51 3.86
N GLY A 286 19.67 10.19 3.29
CA GLY A 286 18.43 10.54 3.96
C GLY A 286 17.40 9.40 3.98
N LEU A 287 16.60 9.31 5.06
CA LEU A 287 15.47 8.38 5.17
C LEU A 287 14.37 8.65 4.14
N ARG A 288 14.18 9.94 3.80
CA ARG A 288 13.13 10.39 2.86
C ARG A 288 13.59 10.45 1.41
N GLU A 289 14.83 10.03 1.14
CA GLU A 289 15.43 10.02 -0.19
C GLU A 289 15.18 8.65 -0.86
N GLU A 290 16.04 8.23 -1.80
CA GLU A 290 15.88 6.97 -2.56
C GLU A 290 15.80 5.73 -1.65
N ALA A 291 15.16 4.67 -2.14
CA ALA A 291 14.90 3.41 -1.44
C ALA A 291 14.15 3.57 -0.09
N PRO A 292 12.97 4.20 -0.11
CA PRO A 292 12.16 4.45 1.09
C PRO A 292 11.69 3.14 1.77
N ASP A 293 11.55 2.06 1.01
CA ASP A 293 11.20 0.71 1.45
C ASP A 293 12.22 0.15 2.46
N ARG A 294 13.49 0.01 2.04
CA ARG A 294 14.54 -0.61 2.85
C ARG A 294 14.94 0.24 4.03
N LYS A 295 15.08 1.55 3.79
CA LYS A 295 15.43 2.50 4.85
C LYS A 295 14.27 2.63 5.84
N GLY A 296 13.04 2.66 5.35
CA GLY A 296 11.83 2.67 6.15
C GLY A 296 11.69 1.44 7.03
N ALA A 297 11.96 0.24 6.51
CA ALA A 297 11.95 -0.99 7.29
C ALA A 297 12.98 -0.97 8.43
N ALA A 298 14.19 -0.44 8.18
CA ALA A 298 15.20 -0.25 9.24
C ALA A 298 14.77 0.80 10.27
N ALA A 299 14.12 1.88 9.84
CA ALA A 299 13.53 2.88 10.74
C ALA A 299 12.40 2.29 11.61
N LEU A 300 11.55 1.43 11.06
CA LEU A 300 10.52 0.71 11.82
C LEU A 300 11.14 -0.23 12.85
N LEU A 301 12.24 -0.92 12.53
CA LEU A 301 12.98 -1.71 13.52
C LEU A 301 13.48 -0.83 14.69
N LEU A 302 14.00 0.36 14.39
CA LEU A 302 14.41 1.30 15.43
C LEU A 302 13.22 1.78 16.27
N MET A 303 12.07 2.06 15.66
CA MET A 303 10.85 2.43 16.37
C MET A 303 10.38 1.32 17.31
N ILE A 304 10.45 0.06 16.88
CA ILE A 304 10.16 -1.12 17.72
C ILE A 304 11.15 -1.21 18.89
N ASP A 305 12.45 -1.05 18.64
CA ASP A 305 13.49 -1.11 19.67
C ASP A 305 13.35 0.02 20.71
N LYS A 306 12.84 1.19 20.29
CA LYS A 306 12.51 2.31 21.18
C LYS A 306 11.16 2.16 21.88
N GLY A 307 10.35 1.16 21.53
CA GLY A 307 9.02 0.92 22.09
C GLY A 307 7.96 1.92 21.63
N MET A 308 8.17 2.56 20.46
CA MET A 308 7.21 3.49 19.86
C MET A 308 6.06 2.75 19.14
N THR A 309 6.38 1.58 18.59
CA THR A 309 5.41 0.63 18.00
C THR A 309 5.86 -0.80 18.34
N THR A 310 5.14 -1.81 17.85
CA THR A 310 5.46 -3.23 18.08
C THR A 310 5.61 -3.98 16.76
N HIS A 311 6.30 -5.13 16.81
CA HIS A 311 6.38 -6.05 15.69
C HIS A 311 4.98 -6.46 15.23
N GLU A 312 4.10 -6.78 16.17
CA GLU A 312 2.73 -7.19 15.90
C GLU A 312 1.98 -6.10 15.14
N SER A 313 2.12 -4.82 15.53
CA SER A 313 1.39 -3.73 14.88
C SER A 313 1.79 -3.50 13.43
N VAL A 314 3.06 -3.75 13.08
CA VAL A 314 3.49 -3.76 11.68
C VAL A 314 2.96 -5.02 10.99
N MET A 315 3.14 -6.20 11.59
CA MET A 315 2.77 -7.47 10.95
C MET A 315 1.27 -7.62 10.72
N ASP A 316 0.42 -7.12 11.61
CA ASP A 316 -1.04 -7.26 11.53
C ASP A 316 -1.75 -6.08 10.83
N GLY A 317 -0.97 -5.11 10.34
CA GLY A 317 -1.45 -3.94 9.62
C GLY A 317 -2.01 -2.83 10.50
N SER A 318 -2.12 -3.01 11.83
CA SER A 318 -2.73 -2.03 12.72
C SER A 318 -1.97 -0.72 12.85
N LEU A 319 -0.70 -0.67 12.43
CA LEU A 319 0.06 0.57 12.25
C LEU A 319 -0.66 1.56 11.30
N PHE A 320 -1.45 1.04 10.37
CA PHE A 320 -2.17 1.77 9.32
C PHE A 320 -3.68 1.86 9.61
N HIS A 321 -4.08 1.74 10.87
CA HIS A 321 -5.46 1.94 11.31
C HIS A 321 -5.63 3.34 11.91
N GLU A 322 -6.82 3.93 11.73
CA GLU A 322 -7.20 5.22 12.33
C GLU A 322 -6.18 6.34 12.07
N CYS A 323 -5.50 6.29 10.91
CA CYS A 323 -4.44 7.20 10.52
C CYS A 323 -3.32 7.35 11.55
N ALA A 324 -3.01 6.27 12.29
CA ALA A 324 -1.98 6.28 13.33
C ALA A 324 -0.61 6.71 12.77
N ARG A 325 -0.27 6.31 11.54
CA ARG A 325 0.98 6.71 10.88
C ARG A 325 1.12 8.23 10.78
N GLU A 326 0.04 8.95 10.51
CA GLU A 326 0.05 10.40 10.38
C GLU A 326 -0.10 11.11 11.73
N PHE A 327 -1.02 10.66 12.57
CA PHE A 327 -1.38 11.38 13.79
C PHE A 327 -0.49 11.04 14.99
N GLN A 328 0.06 9.83 15.04
CA GLN A 328 0.96 9.40 16.12
C GLN A 328 2.42 9.48 15.69
N PHE A 329 2.70 9.18 14.42
CA PHE A 329 4.05 9.08 13.89
C PHE A 329 4.38 10.12 12.81
N GLY A 330 3.52 11.11 12.58
CA GLY A 330 3.82 12.25 11.72
C GLY A 330 4.83 13.24 12.31
N ASN A 331 5.15 14.28 11.54
CA ASN A 331 6.20 15.26 11.87
C ASN A 331 6.00 16.05 13.17
N SER A 332 4.77 16.08 13.68
CA SER A 332 4.46 16.74 14.95
C SER A 332 5.04 15.98 16.15
N ASN A 333 5.41 14.71 15.98
CA ASN A 333 6.03 13.89 17.01
C ASN A 333 7.56 14.09 17.03
N PRO A 334 8.13 14.68 18.09
CA PRO A 334 9.58 14.93 18.17
C PRO A 334 10.43 13.65 18.22
N GLU A 335 9.86 12.51 18.58
CA GLU A 335 10.58 11.22 18.58
C GLU A 335 10.87 10.75 17.14
N ILE A 336 10.04 11.13 16.17
CA ILE A 336 10.24 10.78 14.75
C ILE A 336 11.45 11.49 14.17
N SER A 337 11.70 12.73 14.57
CA SER A 337 12.94 13.42 14.21
C SER A 337 14.19 12.70 14.73
N LEU A 338 14.09 11.96 15.86
CA LEU A 338 15.20 11.13 16.35
C LEU A 338 15.34 9.85 15.53
N VAL A 339 14.23 9.22 15.11
CA VAL A 339 14.24 8.07 14.21
C VAL A 339 14.95 8.43 12.90
N GLU A 340 14.60 9.56 12.29
CA GLU A 340 15.24 10.05 11.06
C GLU A 340 16.75 10.30 11.19
N GLN A 341 17.22 10.63 12.38
CA GLN A 341 18.64 10.86 12.66
C GLN A 341 19.40 9.57 13.01
N GLU A 342 18.72 8.55 13.52
CA GLU A 342 19.36 7.38 14.14
C GLU A 342 19.09 6.05 13.41
N TRP A 343 18.19 5.99 12.43
CA TRP A 343 17.80 4.75 11.73
C TRP A 343 18.98 3.99 11.11
N SER A 344 20.08 4.68 10.80
CA SER A 344 21.29 4.14 10.18
C SER A 344 22.39 3.70 11.17
N HIS A 345 22.13 3.73 12.48
CA HIS A 345 23.11 3.39 13.53
C HIS A 345 23.16 1.89 13.92
N PHE A 346 23.02 1.00 12.94
CA PHE A 346 22.93 -0.47 13.12
C PHE A 346 24.26 -1.24 13.10
#